data_AF-A0A315A2S8-F1
#
_entry.id   AF-A0A315A2S8-F1
#
_cell.length_a   1.000
_cell.length_b   1.000
_cell.length_c   1.000
_cell.angle_alpha   90.00
_cell.angle_beta   90.00
_cell.angle_gamma   90.00
#
_symmetry.space_group_name_H-M   'P 1'
#
loop_
_entity.id
_entity.type
_entity.pdbx_description
1 polymer ?
#
loop_
_entity_poly.entity_id
_entity_poly.type
_entity_poly.pdbx_seq_one_letter_code
_entity_poly.pdbx_strand_id
1 'polypeptide(L)'
;MGGNGKHRWKISFYRSNSSSRLPPKELLCPISGSLMSDPVVVSSGQTFERLSVQVCRDFGFSPKLEDGSRPDFSTMISNLAIKSTIQNWCHHNNTEYPQAPDLISVEKTVRTLVADDREDQGMRVSEIELLKGVAEKPPIMFTHAATELGRRVDHFYSSSSEDSVVIPSASPPTPLPFATRPSCYSSSSSSEIIAEHETLNPNSSSPGCKEEEQLMMKLRSSEVIEQEEAVILLRKLTRAKEELRVLLCTPRLLSAVQSLIDSRYSTVQQNALASLVNLSLEKPNKVKIVRSGFVPHLVDVLKGGSSESQEHAAGALFSLALEEDNKMAIGVLGALPPLMHALVRAESERTRHDSALALYHLTLVESNRVKLVKQPNAIPTLLALAKSPASASRVLLTLCNLASCNEGRSAMLDANAVECLVGMLRRRSELESESTRENCVAALYALSHGSMRFRGLAREAKAVEVLGEIEKNGSERAREKAKRLLTVMRGREDEPNWDSVLESGAGVGLGPTRYRVGVGRNLHAANSTTF
;
A
#
# COMPACT_ATOMS: atom_id res chain seq x y z
N MET A 1 1.01 71.13 13.72
CA MET A 1 0.90 69.82 14.39
C MET A 1 1.03 68.76 13.29
N GLY A 2 2.13 68.06 13.06
CA GLY A 2 3.13 67.51 13.98
C GLY A 2 2.78 66.05 14.27
N GLY A 3 3.36 65.08 13.54
CA GLY A 3 3.09 63.66 13.76
C GLY A 3 3.76 62.70 12.77
N ASN A 4 5.08 62.53 12.91
CA ASN A 4 5.88 61.49 12.25
C ASN A 4 5.58 60.10 12.85
N GLY A 5 5.07 59.16 12.04
CA GLY A 5 4.91 57.75 12.41
C GLY A 5 6.07 56.87 11.92
N LYS A 6 7.27 57.03 12.48
CA LYS A 6 8.37 56.08 12.26
C LYS A 6 8.18 54.87 13.18
N HIS A 7 7.70 53.75 12.63
CA HIS A 7 7.75 52.46 13.32
C HIS A 7 9.21 52.00 13.42
N ARG A 8 9.85 52.30 14.55
CA ARG A 8 11.15 51.74 14.93
C ARG A 8 10.93 50.29 15.37
N TRP A 9 11.46 49.34 14.62
CA TRP A 9 11.66 47.96 15.09
C TRP A 9 12.59 48.02 16.32
N LYS A 10 12.03 47.77 17.51
CA LYS A 10 12.81 47.58 18.73
C LYS A 10 13.37 46.16 18.68
N ILE A 11 14.62 46.02 18.25
CA ILE A 11 15.37 44.79 18.47
C ILE A 11 15.75 44.77 19.95
N SER A 12 15.05 43.97 20.73
CA SER A 12 15.41 43.66 22.11
C SER A 12 16.60 42.69 22.10
N PHE A 13 17.79 43.19 22.41
CA PHE A 13 18.93 42.33 22.72
C PHE A 13 18.69 41.73 24.11
N TYR A 14 18.25 40.47 24.15
CA TYR A 14 18.36 39.67 25.36
C TYR A 14 19.84 39.39 25.60
N ARG A 15 20.40 40.04 26.61
CA ARG A 15 21.74 39.77 27.12
C ARG A 15 21.68 38.49 27.97
N SER A 16 21.85 37.33 27.34
CA SER A 16 22.09 36.07 28.02
C SER A 16 23.57 35.98 28.41
N ASN A 17 23.83 36.12 29.70
CA ASN A 17 25.13 35.87 30.30
C ASN A 17 25.17 34.39 30.73
N SER A 18 25.66 33.50 29.86
CA SER A 18 26.17 32.19 30.24
C SER A 18 27.10 31.63 29.15
N SER A 19 28.22 31.07 29.61
CA SER A 19 29.35 30.56 28.84
C SER A 19 28.98 29.37 27.95
N SER A 20 28.85 29.60 26.64
CA SER A 20 29.07 28.56 25.64
C SER A 20 30.14 29.05 24.67
N ARG A 21 31.23 28.30 24.53
CA ARG A 21 32.32 28.59 23.57
C ARG A 21 31.96 28.23 22.12
N LEU A 22 30.67 28.04 21.84
CA LEU A 22 30.19 27.60 20.54
C LEU A 22 29.82 28.81 19.68
N PRO A 23 30.19 28.82 18.39
CA PRO A 23 29.77 29.87 17.47
C PRO A 23 28.24 29.88 17.31
N PRO A 24 27.62 31.07 17.20
CA PRO A 24 26.21 31.18 16.80
C PRO A 24 25.95 30.45 15.49
N LYS A 25 24.76 29.82 15.38
CA LYS A 25 24.40 29.00 14.21
C LYS A 25 24.42 29.80 12.91
N GLU A 26 24.15 31.10 12.98
CA GLU A 26 24.15 32.02 11.84
C GLU A 26 25.54 32.24 11.23
N LEU A 27 26.61 31.90 11.96
CA LEU A 27 28.00 32.02 11.51
C LEU A 27 28.55 30.71 10.89
N LEU A 28 27.78 29.63 10.99
CA LEU A 28 28.13 28.30 10.49
C LEU A 28 27.58 28.08 9.08
N CYS A 29 28.33 27.37 8.25
CA CYS A 29 27.83 26.91 6.96
C CYS A 29 26.80 25.79 7.19
N PRO A 30 25.57 25.90 6.66
CA PRO A 30 24.56 24.86 6.83
C PRO A 30 24.92 23.49 6.22
N ILE A 31 25.90 23.44 5.31
CA ILE A 31 26.34 22.20 4.65
C ILE A 31 27.41 21.49 5.49
N SER A 32 28.43 22.21 5.94
CA SER A 32 29.59 21.62 6.65
C SER A 32 29.49 21.73 8.18
N GLY A 33 28.54 22.49 8.71
CA GLY A 33 28.44 22.79 10.14
C GLY A 33 29.63 23.58 10.71
N SER A 34 30.54 24.06 9.85
CA SER A 34 31.79 24.72 10.22
C SER A 34 31.70 26.23 10.01
N LEU A 35 32.52 26.98 10.75
CA LEU A 35 32.63 28.45 10.62
C LEU A 35 32.99 28.84 9.18
N MET A 36 32.26 29.80 8.61
CA MET A 36 32.47 30.22 7.22
C MET A 36 33.71 31.10 7.07
N SER A 37 34.60 30.71 6.17
CA SER A 37 35.77 31.48 5.74
C SER A 37 35.40 32.52 4.66
N ASP A 38 34.55 32.13 3.71
CA ASP A 38 34.05 33.01 2.65
C ASP A 38 32.51 32.91 2.53
N PRO A 39 31.76 33.59 3.42
CA PRO A 39 30.31 33.52 3.43
C PRO A 39 29.71 34.19 2.18
N VAL A 40 28.79 33.50 1.52
CA VAL A 40 28.02 33.96 0.35
C VAL A 40 26.52 33.78 0.59
N VAL A 41 25.73 34.78 0.22
CA VAL A 41 24.26 34.68 0.16
C VAL A 41 23.86 34.11 -1.19
N VAL A 42 22.96 33.13 -1.17
CA VAL A 42 22.39 32.53 -2.39
C VAL A 42 20.97 33.07 -2.66
N SER A 43 20.38 32.77 -3.82
CA SER A 43 19.09 33.36 -4.25
C SER A 43 17.95 33.15 -3.25
N SER A 44 17.98 32.04 -2.51
CA SER A 44 16.99 31.72 -1.47
C SER A 44 17.17 32.51 -0.16
N GLY A 45 18.22 33.33 -0.04
CA GLY A 45 18.45 34.25 1.07
C GLY A 45 19.30 33.70 2.22
N GLN A 46 19.59 32.39 2.25
CA GLN A 46 20.50 31.81 3.23
C GLN A 46 21.98 32.06 2.87
N THR A 47 22.84 32.05 3.90
CA THR A 47 24.29 32.23 3.75
C THR A 47 25.02 30.90 3.88
N PHE A 48 25.97 30.65 2.98
CA PHE A 48 26.77 29.42 2.92
C PHE A 48 28.25 29.75 2.73
N GLU A 49 29.12 28.77 2.92
CA GLU A 49 30.51 28.84 2.47
C GLU A 49 30.57 28.72 0.94
N ARG A 50 31.33 29.60 0.27
CA ARG A 50 31.38 29.66 -1.20
C ARG A 50 31.73 28.32 -1.83
N LEU A 51 32.76 27.65 -1.30
CA LEU A 51 33.25 26.39 -1.86
C LEU A 51 32.17 25.31 -1.80
N SER A 52 31.41 25.25 -0.71
CA SER A 52 30.30 24.30 -0.54
C SER A 52 29.20 24.51 -1.58
N VAL A 53 28.86 25.77 -1.88
CA VAL A 53 27.87 26.09 -2.92
C VAL A 53 28.38 25.70 -4.31
N GLN A 54 29.67 25.96 -4.60
CA GLN A 54 30.29 25.59 -5.88
C GLN A 54 30.26 24.08 -6.10
N VAL A 55 30.71 23.30 -5.11
CA VAL A 55 30.67 21.83 -5.18
C VAL A 55 29.23 21.34 -5.33
N CYS A 56 28.27 21.87 -4.58
CA CYS A 56 26.87 21.48 -4.76
C CYS A 56 26.34 21.75 -6.18
N ARG A 57 26.72 22.86 -6.82
CA ARG A 57 26.34 23.16 -8.21
C ARG A 57 26.97 22.18 -9.19
N ASP A 58 28.24 21.84 -9.01
CA ASP A 58 28.96 20.91 -9.89
C ASP A 58 28.35 19.50 -9.84
N PHE A 59 27.84 19.11 -8.67
CA PHE A 59 27.10 17.85 -8.48
C PHE A 59 25.61 17.95 -8.85
N GLY A 60 25.11 19.11 -9.27
CA GLY A 60 23.68 19.33 -9.54
C GLY A 60 22.77 19.06 -8.34
N PHE A 61 23.28 19.23 -7.12
CA PHE A 61 22.63 18.84 -5.87
C PHE A 61 22.26 20.06 -5.01
N SER A 62 21.07 20.05 -4.41
CA SER A 62 20.63 21.06 -3.44
C SER A 62 20.19 20.36 -2.15
N PRO A 63 20.93 20.52 -1.04
CA PRO A 63 20.66 19.83 0.22
C PRO A 63 19.40 20.36 0.91
N LYS A 64 18.67 19.50 1.62
CA LYS A 64 17.55 19.89 2.48
C LYS A 64 18.10 20.49 3.79
N LEU A 65 17.70 21.72 4.11
CA LEU A 65 18.14 22.42 5.32
C LEU A 65 17.30 22.01 6.55
N GLU A 66 17.72 22.42 7.75
CA GLU A 66 16.99 22.16 9.02
C GLU A 66 15.55 22.71 8.98
N ASP A 67 15.30 23.76 8.20
CA ASP A 67 13.97 24.38 8.00
C ASP A 67 13.11 23.65 6.95
N GLY A 68 13.61 22.57 6.35
CA GLY A 68 12.94 21.80 5.31
C GLY A 68 13.00 22.41 3.90
N SER A 69 13.59 23.60 3.74
CA SER A 69 13.76 24.24 2.44
C SER A 69 14.95 23.67 1.66
N ARG A 70 14.93 23.81 0.33
CA ARG A 70 16.07 23.54 -0.55
C ARG A 70 16.60 24.85 -1.12
N PRO A 71 17.88 25.20 -0.91
CA PRO A 71 18.44 26.46 -1.33
C PRO A 71 18.61 26.52 -2.86
N ASP A 72 18.44 27.72 -3.41
CA ASP A 72 18.68 27.99 -4.82
C ASP A 72 20.08 28.59 -5.02
N PHE A 73 20.95 27.80 -5.65
CA PHE A 73 22.35 28.14 -5.92
C PHE A 73 22.58 28.84 -7.28
N SER A 74 21.51 29.32 -7.93
CA SER A 74 21.58 30.07 -9.20
C SER A 74 22.48 31.31 -9.12
N THR A 75 22.43 32.03 -7.99
CA THR A 75 23.28 33.21 -7.74
C THR A 75 24.08 33.06 -6.46
N MET A 76 25.26 33.70 -6.42
CA MET A 76 26.11 33.79 -5.21
C MET A 76 26.61 35.22 -5.04
N ILE A 77 26.27 35.84 -3.92
CA ILE A 77 26.64 37.21 -3.57
C ILE A 77 27.49 37.18 -2.31
N SER A 78 28.69 37.77 -2.33
CA SER A 78 29.58 37.80 -1.17
C SER A 78 28.92 38.51 0.03
N ASN A 79 28.91 37.86 1.21
CA ASN A 79 28.33 38.42 2.43
C ASN A 79 29.41 39.00 3.35
N LEU A 80 29.88 40.21 3.02
CA LEU A 80 30.94 40.89 3.79
C LEU A 80 30.50 41.25 5.22
N ALA A 81 29.19 41.41 5.45
CA ALA A 81 28.65 41.69 6.79
C ALA A 81 28.79 40.47 7.71
N ILE A 82 28.44 39.27 7.24
CA ILE A 82 28.67 38.03 7.99
C ILE A 82 30.16 37.75 8.13
N LYS A 83 30.96 38.01 7.09
CA LYS A 83 32.43 37.85 7.15
C LYS A 83 33.07 38.67 8.28
N SER A 84 32.72 39.95 8.38
CA SER A 84 33.20 40.82 9.46
C SER A 84 32.65 40.43 10.84
N THR A 85 31.41 39.94 10.90
CA THR A 85 30.82 39.42 12.15
C THR A 85 31.54 38.18 12.65
N ILE A 86 31.90 37.26 11.75
CA ILE A 86 32.71 36.07 12.04
C ILE A 86 34.08 36.47 12.58
N GLN A 87 34.77 37.39 11.89
CA GLN A 87 36.07 37.89 12.33
C GLN A 87 36.01 38.52 13.72
N ASN A 88 35.00 39.35 13.98
CA ASN A 88 34.78 39.96 15.29
C ASN A 88 34.49 38.90 16.35
N TRP A 89 33.65 37.91 16.06
CA TRP A 89 33.37 36.82 17.00
C TRP A 89 34.63 36.01 17.34
N CYS A 90 35.46 35.69 16.34
CA CYS A 90 36.72 34.99 16.54
C CYS A 90 37.69 35.78 17.43
N HIS A 91 37.79 37.09 17.19
CA HIS A 91 38.62 37.99 17.98
C HIS A 91 38.18 38.07 19.44
N HIS A 92 36.88 38.15 19.71
CA HIS A 92 36.35 38.23 21.09
C HIS A 92 36.45 36.91 21.86
N ASN A 93 36.46 35.78 21.17
CA ASN A 93 36.50 34.44 21.78
C ASN A 93 37.90 33.80 21.76
N ASN A 94 38.94 34.52 21.29
CA ASN A 94 40.30 34.00 21.09
C ASN A 94 40.33 32.68 20.30
N THR A 95 39.46 32.55 19.29
CA THR A 95 39.44 31.39 18.39
C THR A 95 40.19 31.73 17.10
N GLU A 96 40.83 30.74 16.50
CA GLU A 96 41.48 30.91 15.20
C GLU A 96 40.47 31.34 14.12
N TYR A 97 40.92 32.19 13.19
CA TYR A 97 40.09 32.59 12.05
C TYR A 97 39.86 31.39 11.12
N PRO A 98 38.65 31.25 10.56
CA PRO A 98 38.36 30.14 9.67
C PRO A 98 39.24 30.20 8.42
N GLN A 99 39.97 29.11 8.19
CA GLN A 99 40.72 28.90 6.95
C GLN A 99 39.79 28.41 5.85
N ALA A 100 40.19 28.64 4.59
CA ALA A 100 39.47 28.11 3.45
C ALA A 100 39.39 26.58 3.56
N PRO A 101 38.19 25.98 3.42
CA PRO A 101 38.05 24.54 3.52
C PRO A 101 38.73 23.85 2.33
N ASP A 102 39.25 22.65 2.57
CA ASP A 102 39.83 21.82 1.52
C ASP A 102 38.75 21.23 0.60
N LEU A 103 39.01 21.23 -0.71
CA LEU A 103 38.05 20.79 -1.73
C LEU A 103 37.65 19.32 -1.54
N ILE A 104 38.61 18.44 -1.19
CA ILE A 104 38.34 17.00 -1.01
C ILE A 104 37.41 16.77 0.18
N SER A 105 37.61 17.53 1.26
CA SER A 105 36.76 17.48 2.46
C SER A 105 35.31 17.91 2.16
N VAL A 106 35.14 18.99 1.39
CA VAL A 106 33.82 19.49 0.98
C VAL A 106 33.15 18.52 0.02
N GLU A 107 33.86 18.01 -0.99
CA GLU A 107 33.35 16.97 -1.89
C GLU A 107 32.88 15.73 -1.14
N LYS A 108 33.67 15.26 -0.17
CA LYS A 108 33.30 14.10 0.65
C LYS A 108 32.02 14.37 1.44
N THR A 109 31.90 15.54 2.04
CA THR A 109 30.71 15.95 2.81
C THR A 109 29.47 16.01 1.91
N VAL A 110 29.60 16.63 0.73
CA VAL A 110 28.50 16.72 -0.25
C VAL A 110 28.12 15.33 -0.77
N ARG A 111 29.08 14.44 -1.05
CA ARG A 111 28.78 13.05 -1.47
C ARG A 111 28.02 12.28 -0.40
N THR A 112 28.38 12.44 0.88
CA THR A 112 27.61 11.83 1.99
C THR A 112 26.20 12.39 2.04
N LEU A 113 26.01 13.70 1.93
CA LEU A 113 24.67 14.31 1.89
C LEU A 113 23.85 13.87 0.67
N VAL A 114 24.48 13.63 -0.47
CA VAL A 114 23.82 13.07 -1.66
C VAL A 114 23.38 11.62 -1.43
N ALA A 115 24.18 10.83 -0.70
CA ALA A 115 23.81 9.46 -0.31
C ALA A 115 22.66 9.47 0.70
N ASP A 116 22.74 10.31 1.73
CA ASP A 116 21.70 10.47 2.75
C ASP A 116 20.39 11.01 2.14
N ASP A 117 20.44 11.94 1.18
CA ASP A 117 19.24 12.43 0.46
C ASP A 117 18.59 11.34 -0.42
N ARG A 118 19.38 10.35 -0.90
CA ARG A 118 18.83 9.16 -1.59
C ARG A 118 18.15 8.21 -0.60
N GLU A 119 18.62 8.14 0.63
CA GLU A 119 17.98 7.36 1.71
C GLU A 119 16.74 8.07 2.30
N ASP A 120 16.73 9.40 2.45
CA ASP A 120 15.57 10.20 2.91
C ASP A 120 14.46 10.30 1.84
N GLN A 121 14.80 10.21 0.55
CA GLN A 121 13.82 9.91 -0.51
C GLN A 121 13.31 8.45 -0.49
N GLY A 122 13.81 7.63 0.44
CA GLY A 122 13.46 6.22 0.63
C GLY A 122 12.01 5.97 1.07
N MET A 123 11.31 6.97 1.63
CA MET A 123 9.85 7.00 1.61
C MET A 123 9.37 7.74 0.37
N ARG A 124 9.01 6.98 -0.67
CA ARG A 124 8.49 7.56 -1.91
C ARG A 124 7.20 8.31 -1.58
N VAL A 125 6.94 9.46 -2.21
CA VAL A 125 5.66 10.20 -2.04
C VAL A 125 4.45 9.29 -2.30
N SER A 126 4.60 8.36 -3.26
CA SER A 126 3.63 7.31 -3.54
C SER A 126 3.37 6.37 -2.34
N GLU A 127 4.36 6.13 -1.48
CA GLU A 127 4.23 5.28 -0.28
C GLU A 127 3.39 5.97 0.80
N ILE A 128 3.65 7.26 1.08
CA ILE A 128 2.84 8.05 2.01
C ILE A 128 1.40 8.14 1.51
N GLU A 129 1.20 8.35 0.21
CA GLU A 129 -0.13 8.40 -0.39
C GLU A 129 -0.82 7.03 -0.44
N LEU A 130 -0.08 5.93 -0.64
CA LEU A 130 -0.63 4.57 -0.54
C LEU A 130 -1.08 4.24 0.88
N LEU A 131 -0.25 4.57 1.88
CA LEU A 131 -0.58 4.38 3.29
C LEU A 131 -1.73 5.31 3.72
N LYS A 132 -1.81 6.53 3.18
CA LYS A 132 -2.95 7.44 3.36
C LYS A 132 -4.21 6.87 2.71
N GLY A 133 -4.13 6.28 1.52
CA GLY A 133 -5.24 5.59 0.87
C GLY A 133 -5.75 4.40 1.69
N VAL A 134 -4.86 3.66 2.35
CA VAL A 134 -5.23 2.64 3.35
C VAL A 134 -5.91 3.28 4.56
N ALA A 135 -5.47 4.46 5.02
CA ALA A 135 -6.12 5.16 6.14
C ALA A 135 -7.49 5.77 5.78
N GLU A 136 -7.69 6.21 4.54
CA GLU A 136 -8.92 6.83 4.03
C GLU A 136 -9.98 5.78 3.63
N LYS A 137 -9.54 4.61 3.14
CA LYS A 137 -10.36 3.41 2.95
C LYS A 137 -9.73 2.24 3.69
N PRO A 138 -9.83 2.19 5.03
CA PRO A 138 -9.33 1.06 5.78
C PRO A 138 -10.00 -0.22 5.28
N PRO A 139 -9.26 -1.16 4.69
CA PRO A 139 -9.76 -2.50 4.47
C PRO A 139 -9.75 -3.11 5.86
N ILE A 140 -10.91 -3.09 6.50
CA ILE A 140 -11.19 -3.73 7.79
C ILE A 140 -10.14 -3.35 8.85
N MET A 141 -10.35 -2.19 9.47
CA MET A 141 -9.95 -2.03 10.86
C MET A 141 -10.64 -3.13 11.67
N PHE A 142 -9.96 -3.72 12.65
CA PHE A 142 -10.57 -4.64 13.64
C PHE A 142 -11.68 -3.99 14.50
N THR A 143 -12.18 -2.81 14.13
CA THR A 143 -13.44 -2.19 14.57
C THR A 143 -14.66 -2.46 13.67
N HIS A 144 -14.54 -3.13 12.51
CA HIS A 144 -15.69 -3.41 11.62
C HIS A 144 -15.71 -4.84 11.06
N ALA A 145 -15.73 -5.83 11.96
CA ALA A 145 -16.21 -7.18 11.63
C ALA A 145 -17.71 -7.29 11.96
N ALA A 146 -18.51 -6.50 11.25
CA ALA A 146 -19.97 -6.49 11.10
C ALA A 146 -20.24 -5.31 10.14
N THR A 147 -20.91 -5.39 9.00
CA THR A 147 -22.06 -6.19 8.56
C THR A 147 -22.16 -6.00 7.05
N GLU A 148 -22.06 -7.06 6.23
CA GLU A 148 -22.72 -7.19 4.90
C GLU A 148 -22.68 -8.67 4.49
N LEU A 149 -23.56 -9.46 5.09
CA LEU A 149 -24.07 -10.70 4.50
C LEU A 149 -25.41 -10.35 3.85
N GLY A 150 -25.36 -9.83 2.62
CA GLY A 150 -26.55 -9.76 1.79
C GLY A 150 -26.94 -11.16 1.34
N ARG A 151 -27.98 -11.74 1.94
CA ARG A 151 -28.72 -12.87 1.37
C ARG A 151 -29.23 -12.43 -0.01
N ARG A 152 -28.70 -13.01 -1.10
CA ARG A 152 -29.48 -13.12 -2.33
C ARG A 152 -30.45 -14.28 -2.13
N VAL A 153 -31.73 -13.94 -2.23
CA VAL A 153 -32.86 -14.86 -2.28
C VAL A 153 -32.63 -15.82 -3.45
N ASP A 154 -32.46 -17.10 -3.15
CA ASP A 154 -32.54 -18.17 -4.14
C ASP A 154 -34.00 -18.24 -4.64
N HIS A 155 -34.23 -17.76 -5.86
CA HIS A 155 -35.39 -18.19 -6.62
C HIS A 155 -35.12 -19.59 -7.16
N PHE A 156 -35.74 -20.56 -6.49
CA PHE A 156 -35.97 -21.92 -6.97
C PHE A 156 -36.45 -21.91 -8.42
N TYR A 157 -35.65 -22.47 -9.34
CA TYR A 157 -36.18 -23.15 -10.52
C TYR A 157 -36.40 -24.61 -10.13
N SER A 158 -37.67 -24.96 -9.88
CA SER A 158 -38.12 -26.34 -10.02
C SER A 158 -38.45 -26.59 -11.48
N SER A 159 -37.71 -27.48 -12.13
CA SER A 159 -38.31 -28.41 -13.08
C SER A 159 -37.44 -29.66 -13.17
N SER A 160 -37.91 -30.68 -12.45
CA SER A 160 -37.65 -32.08 -12.72
C SER A 160 -38.28 -32.45 -14.06
N SER A 161 -37.54 -33.17 -14.90
CA SER A 161 -38.08 -34.22 -15.77
C SER A 161 -36.93 -35.14 -16.15
N GLU A 162 -37.02 -36.36 -15.65
CA GLU A 162 -36.27 -37.52 -16.12
C GLU A 162 -36.83 -37.90 -17.50
N ASP A 163 -35.97 -38.23 -18.45
CA ASP A 163 -36.28 -39.31 -19.39
C ASP A 163 -34.99 -39.94 -19.94
N SER A 164 -35.01 -41.27 -19.89
CA SER A 164 -33.89 -42.18 -20.17
C SER A 164 -33.68 -42.40 -21.67
N VAL A 165 -32.51 -42.95 -22.05
CA VAL A 165 -32.35 -44.20 -22.86
C VAL A 165 -30.98 -44.26 -23.59
N VAL A 166 -30.16 -45.21 -23.11
CA VAL A 166 -29.31 -46.21 -23.82
C VAL A 166 -28.08 -45.78 -24.63
N ILE A 167 -26.93 -46.32 -24.18
CA ILE A 167 -25.66 -46.49 -24.90
C ILE A 167 -25.63 -47.89 -25.55
N PRO A 168 -24.97 -48.08 -26.70
CA PRO A 168 -23.98 -49.15 -26.76
C PRO A 168 -22.63 -48.73 -27.37
N SER A 169 -21.62 -49.49 -26.97
CA SER A 169 -20.17 -49.36 -27.14
C SER A 169 -19.61 -49.89 -28.48
N ALA A 170 -18.51 -49.30 -28.98
CA ALA A 170 -17.31 -49.97 -29.55
C ALA A 170 -16.26 -48.99 -30.17
N SER A 171 -15.06 -48.97 -29.58
CA SER A 171 -13.64 -48.80 -30.04
C SER A 171 -13.16 -48.02 -31.32
N PRO A 172 -11.87 -47.56 -31.38
CA PRO A 172 -11.27 -46.42 -32.16
C PRO A 172 -10.46 -46.87 -33.43
N PRO A 173 -9.56 -46.09 -34.17
CA PRO A 173 -8.86 -44.79 -33.92
C PRO A 173 -8.53 -43.79 -35.10
N THR A 174 -8.25 -42.49 -34.77
CA THR A 174 -7.35 -41.44 -35.41
C THR A 174 -7.47 -41.04 -36.93
N PRO A 175 -6.79 -39.97 -37.47
CA PRO A 175 -6.62 -38.54 -37.10
C PRO A 175 -6.77 -37.48 -38.25
N LEU A 176 -7.19 -36.22 -37.94
CA LEU A 176 -7.00 -34.90 -38.64
C LEU A 176 -7.40 -34.75 -40.15
N PRO A 177 -7.42 -33.58 -40.84
CA PRO A 177 -7.30 -32.13 -40.47
C PRO A 177 -8.45 -31.25 -41.06
N PHE A 178 -8.46 -29.92 -40.83
CA PHE A 178 -8.54 -28.90 -41.91
C PHE A 178 -8.51 -27.47 -41.33
N ALA A 179 -7.56 -26.70 -41.84
CA ALA A 179 -7.44 -25.26 -41.71
C ALA A 179 -8.24 -24.58 -42.82
N THR A 180 -8.78 -23.38 -42.54
CA THR A 180 -8.73 -22.24 -43.47
C THR A 180 -8.82 -20.93 -42.70
N ARG A 181 -7.95 -20.00 -43.10
CA ARG A 181 -7.71 -18.65 -42.58
C ARG A 181 -8.42 -17.61 -43.51
N PRO A 182 -8.25 -16.27 -43.36
CA PRO A 182 -9.34 -15.29 -43.30
C PRO A 182 -9.51 -14.43 -44.56
N SER A 183 -10.59 -13.64 -44.64
CA SER A 183 -10.77 -12.59 -45.65
C SER A 183 -10.87 -11.20 -45.03
N CYS A 184 -9.94 -10.34 -45.44
CA CYS A 184 -9.88 -8.91 -45.19
C CYS A 184 -10.94 -8.17 -46.02
N TYR A 185 -11.56 -7.13 -45.45
CA TYR A 185 -12.01 -5.96 -46.20
C TYR A 185 -11.95 -4.72 -45.29
N SER A 186 -11.17 -3.73 -45.71
CA SER A 186 -11.24 -2.35 -45.25
C SER A 186 -12.01 -1.55 -46.29
N SER A 187 -13.01 -0.77 -45.89
CA SER A 187 -13.04 0.71 -46.03
C SER A 187 -14.44 1.30 -45.77
N SER A 188 -14.45 2.31 -44.89
CA SER A 188 -15.34 3.48 -44.73
C SER A 188 -16.80 3.42 -45.20
N SER A 189 -17.75 3.61 -44.26
CA SER A 189 -18.51 4.88 -44.13
C SER A 189 -19.47 4.83 -42.93
N SER A 190 -19.72 6.02 -42.38
CA SER A 190 -20.51 6.45 -41.23
C SER A 190 -21.76 5.65 -40.83
N SER A 191 -21.98 5.55 -39.52
CA SER A 191 -23.31 5.63 -38.91
C SER A 191 -23.21 6.20 -37.50
N GLU A 192 -23.91 7.30 -37.31
CA GLU A 192 -24.00 8.15 -36.12
C GLU A 192 -24.83 7.48 -35.02
N ILE A 193 -24.42 7.65 -33.76
CA ILE A 193 -25.34 7.67 -32.62
C ILE A 193 -25.07 8.95 -31.85
N ILE A 194 -26.15 9.72 -31.70
CA ILE A 194 -26.26 11.08 -31.20
C ILE A 194 -25.77 11.16 -29.74
N ALA A 195 -24.72 11.95 -29.51
CA ALA A 195 -24.42 12.52 -28.19
C ALA A 195 -24.70 14.02 -28.27
N GLU A 196 -25.40 14.52 -27.25
CA GLU A 196 -25.89 15.88 -27.15
C GLU A 196 -24.77 16.91 -27.31
N HIS A 197 -25.06 17.90 -28.14
CA HIS A 197 -24.21 18.99 -28.57
C HIS A 197 -23.93 19.96 -27.41
N GLU A 198 -22.72 19.93 -26.83
CA GLU A 198 -22.09 21.15 -26.35
C GLU A 198 -21.10 21.63 -27.42
N THR A 199 -21.45 22.76 -28.03
CA THR A 199 -20.74 23.42 -29.13
C THR A 199 -19.25 23.63 -28.83
N LEU A 200 -18.41 22.93 -29.60
CA LEU A 200 -16.96 23.12 -29.67
C LEU A 200 -16.62 24.47 -30.30
N ASN A 201 -15.84 25.26 -29.57
CA ASN A 201 -15.07 26.38 -30.10
C ASN A 201 -13.74 25.81 -30.64
N PRO A 202 -13.30 26.04 -31.90
CA PRO A 202 -12.17 25.32 -32.50
C PRO A 202 -10.77 25.66 -31.96
N ASN A 203 -10.65 26.55 -30.98
CA ASN A 203 -9.37 27.17 -30.58
C ASN A 203 -9.07 27.12 -29.06
N SER A 204 -9.45 26.05 -28.37
CA SER A 204 -8.92 25.78 -27.02
C SER A 204 -8.31 24.39 -26.94
N SER A 205 -7.16 24.19 -27.59
CA SER A 205 -6.29 23.07 -27.21
C SER A 205 -5.85 23.33 -25.76
N SER A 206 -6.38 22.56 -24.81
CA SER A 206 -5.89 22.55 -23.43
C SER A 206 -4.35 22.38 -23.46
N PRO A 207 -3.58 23.18 -22.70
CA PRO A 207 -2.12 23.09 -22.65
C PRO A 207 -1.60 21.66 -22.39
N GLY A 208 -2.37 20.85 -21.66
CA GLY A 208 -2.03 19.45 -21.36
C GLY A 208 -1.97 18.53 -22.58
N CYS A 209 -2.71 18.82 -23.65
CA CYS A 209 -2.77 17.97 -24.85
C CYS A 209 -1.46 18.04 -25.67
N LYS A 210 -0.80 19.20 -25.71
CA LYS A 210 0.49 19.35 -26.43
C LYS A 210 1.65 18.67 -25.70
N GLU A 211 1.67 18.75 -24.37
CA GLU A 211 2.67 18.06 -23.55
C GLU A 211 2.50 16.54 -23.61
N GLU A 212 1.26 16.04 -23.59
CA GLU A 212 0.98 14.60 -23.77
C GLU A 212 1.43 14.11 -25.14
N GLU A 213 1.15 14.84 -26.23
CA GLU A 213 1.53 14.40 -27.59
C GLU A 213 3.06 14.35 -27.76
N GLN A 214 3.81 15.34 -27.22
CA GLN A 214 5.28 15.33 -27.23
C GLN A 214 5.85 14.17 -26.41
N LEU A 215 5.27 13.91 -25.23
CA LEU A 215 5.64 12.79 -24.39
C LEU A 215 5.41 11.46 -25.13
N MET A 216 4.25 11.31 -25.77
CA MET A 216 3.87 10.10 -26.51
C MET A 216 4.78 9.81 -27.70
N MET A 217 5.24 10.85 -28.41
CA MET A 217 6.21 10.68 -29.50
C MET A 217 7.52 10.08 -28.99
N LYS A 218 8.08 10.62 -27.89
CA LYS A 218 9.33 10.11 -27.32
C LYS A 218 9.19 8.73 -26.68
N LEU A 219 8.07 8.45 -25.99
CA LEU A 219 7.81 7.12 -25.39
C LEU A 219 7.76 5.99 -26.43
N ARG A 220 7.37 6.31 -27.67
CA ARG A 220 7.27 5.35 -28.79
C ARG A 220 8.47 5.41 -29.73
N SER A 221 9.50 6.20 -29.40
CA SER A 221 10.72 6.30 -30.19
C SER A 221 11.45 4.96 -30.24
N SER A 222 12.21 4.71 -31.30
CA SER A 222 13.17 3.59 -31.36
C SER A 222 14.41 3.85 -30.52
N GLU A 223 14.69 5.11 -30.19
CA GLU A 223 15.88 5.52 -29.45
C GLU A 223 15.65 5.41 -27.94
N VAL A 224 16.47 4.59 -27.28
CA VAL A 224 16.35 4.30 -25.84
C VAL A 224 16.53 5.55 -25.00
N ILE A 225 17.40 6.48 -25.43
CA ILE A 225 17.65 7.74 -24.74
C ILE A 225 16.38 8.60 -24.72
N GLU A 226 15.65 8.67 -25.84
CA GLU A 226 14.40 9.41 -25.91
C GLU A 226 13.30 8.76 -25.06
N GLN A 227 13.23 7.42 -25.07
CA GLN A 227 12.33 6.68 -24.19
C GLN A 227 12.64 6.96 -22.71
N GLU A 228 13.91 6.93 -22.33
CA GLU A 228 14.39 7.18 -20.96
C GLU A 228 14.03 8.59 -20.49
N GLU A 229 14.36 9.61 -21.28
CA GLU A 229 13.97 10.99 -21.00
C GLU A 229 12.46 11.13 -20.80
N ALA A 230 11.67 10.48 -21.66
CA ALA A 230 10.22 10.54 -21.61
C ALA A 230 9.65 9.87 -20.36
N VAL A 231 10.11 8.67 -19.99
CA VAL A 231 9.61 8.01 -18.76
C VAL A 231 10.06 8.73 -17.50
N ILE A 232 11.23 9.37 -17.49
CA ILE A 232 11.66 10.22 -16.38
C ILE A 232 10.75 11.44 -16.24
N LEU A 233 10.43 12.10 -17.36
CA LEU A 233 9.49 13.23 -17.37
C LEU A 233 8.09 12.79 -16.92
N LEU A 234 7.59 11.66 -17.44
CA LEU A 234 6.30 11.10 -17.03
C LEU A 234 6.26 10.82 -15.53
N ARG A 235 7.29 10.18 -14.98
CA ARG A 235 7.43 9.92 -13.55
C ARG A 235 7.40 11.21 -12.75
N LYS A 236 8.11 12.25 -13.20
CA LYS A 236 8.13 13.57 -12.55
C LYS A 236 6.75 14.23 -12.54
N LEU A 237 6.04 14.23 -13.67
CA LEU A 237 4.70 14.81 -13.80
C LEU A 237 3.69 14.12 -12.88
N THR A 238 3.67 12.78 -12.93
CA THR A 238 2.77 11.94 -12.13
C THR A 238 3.08 11.96 -10.64
N ARG A 239 4.32 12.25 -10.22
CA ARG A 239 4.68 12.34 -8.79
C ARG A 239 4.05 13.56 -8.12
N ALA A 240 3.96 14.70 -8.81
CA ALA A 240 3.67 16.00 -8.20
C ALA A 240 2.20 16.43 -8.25
N LYS A 241 1.42 15.95 -9.23
CA LYS A 241 0.08 16.50 -9.51
C LYS A 241 -0.96 15.39 -9.67
N GLU A 242 -1.91 15.33 -8.73
CA GLU A 242 -3.04 14.40 -8.74
C GLU A 242 -3.86 14.49 -10.04
N GLU A 243 -4.19 15.72 -10.47
CA GLU A 243 -4.92 16.00 -11.70
C GLU A 243 -4.25 15.38 -12.94
N LEU A 244 -2.91 15.45 -13.01
CA LEU A 244 -2.17 14.86 -14.12
C LEU A 244 -2.20 13.33 -14.09
N ARG A 245 -2.29 12.70 -12.92
CA ARG A 245 -2.41 11.23 -12.86
C ARG A 245 -3.72 10.77 -13.49
N VAL A 246 -4.82 11.46 -13.22
CA VAL A 246 -6.12 11.14 -13.83
C VAL A 246 -6.12 11.44 -15.32
N LEU A 247 -5.62 12.61 -15.72
CA LEU A 247 -5.58 13.06 -17.11
C LEU A 247 -4.71 12.15 -18.00
N LEU A 248 -3.51 11.82 -17.53
CA LEU A 248 -2.53 11.04 -18.30
C LEU A 248 -2.87 9.55 -18.36
N CYS A 249 -3.76 9.03 -17.52
CA CYS A 249 -4.14 7.61 -17.54
C CYS A 249 -5.08 7.28 -18.72
N THR A 250 -4.59 7.53 -19.93
CA THR A 250 -5.25 7.27 -21.20
C THR A 250 -4.86 5.88 -21.72
N PRO A 251 -5.73 5.18 -22.49
CA PRO A 251 -5.37 3.90 -23.10
C PRO A 251 -4.11 3.97 -23.98
N ARG A 252 -3.89 5.12 -24.64
CA ARG A 252 -2.70 5.36 -25.49
C ARG A 252 -1.42 5.37 -24.66
N LEU A 253 -1.42 6.08 -23.53
CA LEU A 253 -0.25 6.14 -22.64
C LEU A 253 -0.01 4.80 -21.97
N LEU A 254 -1.06 4.16 -21.44
CA LEU A 254 -0.99 2.85 -20.80
C LEU A 254 -0.37 1.80 -21.74
N SER A 255 -0.77 1.78 -23.01
CA SER A 255 -0.15 0.89 -24.01
C SER A 255 1.33 1.19 -24.24
N ALA A 256 1.75 2.46 -24.26
CA ALA A 256 3.17 2.81 -24.39
C ALA A 256 3.97 2.39 -23.14
N VAL A 257 3.49 2.73 -21.94
CA VAL A 257 4.14 2.38 -20.67
C VAL A 257 4.26 0.86 -20.52
N GLN A 258 3.25 0.10 -20.92
CA GLN A 258 3.30 -1.37 -20.89
C GLN A 258 4.49 -1.93 -21.67
N SER A 259 4.74 -1.45 -22.89
CA SER A 259 5.89 -1.87 -23.69
C SER A 259 7.25 -1.53 -23.05
N LEU A 260 7.29 -0.45 -22.26
CA LEU A 260 8.50 0.01 -21.58
C LEU A 260 8.76 -0.73 -20.26
N ILE A 261 7.73 -1.32 -19.64
CA ILE A 261 7.89 -2.22 -18.49
C ILE A 261 8.63 -3.50 -18.90
N ASP A 262 8.45 -3.97 -20.13
CA ASP A 262 9.17 -5.14 -20.65
C ASP A 262 10.55 -4.79 -21.21
N SER A 263 10.99 -3.53 -21.06
CA SER A 263 12.28 -3.09 -21.55
C SER A 263 13.43 -3.81 -20.86
N ARG A 264 14.43 -4.21 -21.65
CA ARG A 264 15.71 -4.75 -21.17
C ARG A 264 16.60 -3.70 -20.49
N TYR A 265 16.28 -2.41 -20.66
CA TYR A 265 17.04 -1.32 -20.06
C TYR A 265 16.46 -0.98 -18.69
N SER A 266 17.24 -1.24 -17.63
CA SER A 266 16.78 -1.12 -16.25
C SER A 266 16.21 0.25 -15.93
N THR A 267 16.87 1.33 -16.35
CA THR A 267 16.42 2.70 -16.08
C THR A 267 15.05 2.99 -16.71
N VAL A 268 14.83 2.51 -17.94
CA VAL A 268 13.54 2.67 -18.65
C VAL A 268 12.45 1.88 -17.93
N GLN A 269 12.70 0.59 -17.66
CA GLN A 269 11.77 -0.29 -16.96
C GLN A 269 11.40 0.25 -15.57
N GLN A 270 12.38 0.65 -14.77
CA GLN A 270 12.18 1.19 -13.42
C GLN A 270 11.35 2.47 -13.43
N ASN A 271 11.66 3.42 -14.32
CA ASN A 271 10.90 4.67 -14.41
C ASN A 271 9.49 4.47 -15.00
N ALA A 272 9.31 3.51 -15.91
CA ALA A 272 7.99 3.11 -16.41
C ALA A 272 7.13 2.51 -15.27
N LEU A 273 7.68 1.57 -14.50
CA LEU A 273 7.03 0.98 -13.32
C LEU A 273 6.71 2.04 -12.27
N ALA A 274 7.64 2.94 -11.96
CA ALA A 274 7.41 4.02 -11.01
C ALA A 274 6.30 4.97 -11.47
N SER A 275 6.24 5.28 -12.77
CA SER A 275 5.15 6.08 -13.35
C SER A 275 3.82 5.36 -13.21
N LEU A 276 3.76 4.05 -13.46
CA LEU A 276 2.56 3.24 -13.27
C LEU A 276 2.10 3.23 -11.82
N VAL A 277 3.02 3.10 -10.85
CA VAL A 277 2.70 3.20 -9.42
C VAL A 277 2.04 4.55 -9.13
N ASN A 278 2.60 5.66 -9.60
CA ASN A 278 2.01 6.99 -9.39
C ASN A 278 0.62 7.11 -10.03
N LEU A 279 0.44 6.63 -11.26
CA LEU A 279 -0.87 6.62 -11.93
C LEU A 279 -1.89 5.80 -11.15
N SER A 280 -1.45 4.69 -10.53
CA SER A 280 -2.32 3.79 -9.79
C SER A 280 -2.84 4.37 -8.48
N LEU A 281 -2.26 5.47 -7.96
CA LEU A 281 -2.68 6.07 -6.70
C LEU A 281 -4.14 6.56 -6.77
N GLU A 282 -4.57 6.99 -7.96
CA GLU A 282 -5.91 7.49 -8.17
C GLU A 282 -6.95 6.38 -8.34
N LYS A 283 -8.02 6.45 -7.53
CA LYS A 283 -9.16 5.52 -7.61
C LYS A 283 -9.68 5.31 -9.06
N PRO A 284 -9.97 6.35 -9.87
CA PRO A 284 -10.48 6.16 -11.24
C PRO A 284 -9.51 5.45 -12.19
N ASN A 285 -8.22 5.38 -11.85
CA ASN A 285 -7.19 4.77 -12.68
C ASN A 285 -7.01 3.28 -12.40
N LYS A 286 -7.24 2.82 -11.15
CA LYS A 286 -6.95 1.45 -10.71
C LYS A 286 -7.62 0.41 -11.60
N VAL A 287 -8.92 0.56 -11.90
CA VAL A 287 -9.66 -0.39 -12.74
C VAL A 287 -9.19 -0.32 -14.20
N LYS A 288 -8.89 0.88 -14.71
CA LYS A 288 -8.37 1.07 -16.08
C LYS A 288 -7.05 0.32 -16.27
N ILE A 289 -6.11 0.48 -15.33
CA ILE A 289 -4.81 -0.18 -15.36
C ILE A 289 -4.94 -1.71 -15.39
N VAL A 290 -5.79 -2.29 -14.55
CA VAL A 290 -6.01 -3.75 -14.56
C VAL A 290 -6.62 -4.20 -15.88
N ARG A 291 -7.62 -3.48 -16.41
CA ARG A 291 -8.25 -3.78 -17.71
C ARG A 291 -7.30 -3.62 -18.90
N SER A 292 -6.29 -2.77 -18.80
CA SER A 292 -5.23 -2.63 -19.79
C SER A 292 -4.19 -3.76 -19.76
N GLY A 293 -4.33 -4.75 -18.87
CA GLY A 293 -3.51 -5.97 -18.90
C GLY A 293 -2.14 -5.83 -18.23
N PHE A 294 -1.98 -4.93 -17.26
CA PHE A 294 -0.70 -4.76 -16.56
C PHE A 294 -0.37 -5.90 -15.59
N VAL A 295 -1.36 -6.62 -15.04
CA VAL A 295 -1.11 -7.60 -13.98
C VAL A 295 -0.10 -8.70 -14.38
N PRO A 296 -0.19 -9.34 -15.57
CA PRO A 296 0.83 -10.30 -16.01
C PRO A 296 2.25 -9.72 -16.09
N HIS A 297 2.40 -8.51 -16.61
CA HIS A 297 3.68 -7.81 -16.72
C HIS A 297 4.28 -7.52 -15.33
N LEU A 298 3.46 -7.05 -14.39
CA LEU A 298 3.86 -6.84 -12.99
C LEU A 298 4.26 -8.16 -12.32
N VAL A 299 3.55 -9.25 -12.61
CA VAL A 299 3.88 -10.58 -12.11
C VAL A 299 5.24 -11.06 -12.61
N ASP A 300 5.57 -10.82 -13.88
CA ASP A 300 6.84 -11.25 -14.44
C ASP A 300 8.02 -10.41 -13.93
N VAL A 301 7.83 -9.09 -13.78
CA VAL A 301 8.81 -8.23 -13.08
C VAL A 301 9.01 -8.67 -11.64
N LEU A 302 7.95 -9.04 -10.92
CA LEU A 302 8.08 -9.50 -9.53
C LEU A 302 8.90 -10.80 -9.42
N LYS A 303 8.81 -11.69 -10.41
CA LYS A 303 9.56 -12.95 -10.44
C LYS A 303 11.05 -12.78 -10.77
N GLY A 304 11.39 -11.88 -11.69
CA GLY A 304 12.73 -11.83 -12.30
C GLY A 304 13.37 -10.45 -12.45
N GLY A 305 12.70 -9.38 -12.02
CA GLY A 305 13.23 -8.02 -12.08
C GLY A 305 14.32 -7.73 -11.04
N SER A 306 14.99 -6.57 -11.20
CA SER A 306 15.91 -6.06 -10.18
C SER A 306 15.18 -5.76 -8.87
N SER A 307 15.91 -5.68 -7.74
CA SER A 307 15.34 -5.37 -6.42
C SER A 307 14.44 -4.13 -6.44
N GLU A 308 14.87 -3.03 -7.08
CA GLU A 308 14.06 -1.81 -7.22
C GLU A 308 12.83 -2.01 -8.14
N SER A 309 12.94 -2.82 -9.19
CA SER A 309 11.81 -3.12 -10.08
C SER A 309 10.77 -3.99 -9.37
N GLN A 310 11.22 -4.96 -8.55
CA GLN A 310 10.35 -5.78 -7.71
C GLN A 310 9.62 -4.93 -6.67
N GLU A 311 10.29 -3.95 -6.06
CA GLU A 311 9.64 -3.00 -5.15
C GLU A 311 8.51 -2.24 -5.87
N HIS A 312 8.78 -1.69 -7.06
CA HIS A 312 7.76 -0.99 -7.82
C HIS A 312 6.61 -1.91 -8.27
N ALA A 313 6.93 -3.15 -8.67
CA ALA A 313 5.91 -4.12 -9.08
C ALA A 313 5.01 -4.54 -7.91
N ALA A 314 5.59 -4.83 -6.73
CA ALA A 314 4.85 -5.14 -5.52
C ALA A 314 3.97 -3.95 -5.09
N GLY A 315 4.52 -2.73 -5.07
CA GLY A 315 3.77 -1.52 -4.75
C GLY A 315 2.62 -1.24 -5.72
N ALA A 316 2.80 -1.49 -7.02
CA ALA A 316 1.73 -1.38 -8.01
C ALA A 316 0.62 -2.42 -7.74
N LEU A 317 0.96 -3.70 -7.53
CA LEU A 317 -0.01 -4.74 -7.23
C LEU A 317 -0.79 -4.45 -5.95
N PHE A 318 -0.11 -3.95 -4.91
CA PHE A 318 -0.75 -3.50 -3.67
C PHE A 318 -1.73 -2.35 -3.93
N SER A 319 -1.28 -1.28 -4.59
CA SER A 319 -2.11 -0.12 -4.95
C SER A 319 -3.38 -0.52 -5.70
N LEU A 320 -3.25 -1.42 -6.67
CA LEU A 320 -4.37 -1.89 -7.50
C LEU A 320 -5.33 -2.80 -6.71
N ALA A 321 -4.83 -3.55 -5.72
CA ALA A 321 -5.61 -4.40 -4.83
C ALA A 321 -6.42 -3.61 -3.77
N LEU A 322 -6.15 -2.31 -3.60
CA LEU A 322 -7.00 -1.42 -2.79
C LEU A 322 -8.41 -1.27 -3.36
N GLU A 323 -8.61 -1.50 -4.67
CA GLU A 323 -9.92 -1.38 -5.31
C GLU A 323 -10.63 -2.73 -5.39
N GLU A 324 -11.88 -2.79 -4.89
CA GLU A 324 -12.66 -4.03 -4.79
C GLU A 324 -12.80 -4.76 -6.13
N ASP A 325 -13.15 -4.03 -7.19
CA ASP A 325 -13.37 -4.57 -8.53
C ASP A 325 -12.14 -5.25 -9.13
N ASN A 326 -10.94 -4.92 -8.65
CA ASN A 326 -9.69 -5.46 -9.15
C ASN A 326 -9.29 -6.77 -8.46
N LYS A 327 -9.68 -6.99 -7.20
CA LYS A 327 -9.11 -8.05 -6.35
C LYS A 327 -9.29 -9.44 -6.96
N MET A 328 -10.49 -9.76 -7.44
CA MET A 328 -10.76 -11.04 -8.09
C MET A 328 -9.92 -11.20 -9.36
N ALA A 329 -9.87 -10.17 -10.21
CA ALA A 329 -9.12 -10.19 -11.46
C ALA A 329 -7.61 -10.38 -11.22
N ILE A 330 -7.01 -9.64 -10.28
CA ILE A 330 -5.60 -9.78 -9.93
C ILE A 330 -5.27 -11.21 -9.45
N GLY A 331 -6.15 -11.81 -8.65
CA GLY A 331 -6.00 -13.19 -8.21
C GLY A 331 -6.17 -14.23 -9.33
N VAL A 332 -7.08 -14.00 -10.28
CA VAL A 332 -7.25 -14.85 -11.49
C VAL A 332 -6.03 -14.76 -12.40
N LEU A 333 -5.45 -13.58 -12.55
CA LEU A 333 -4.28 -13.32 -13.40
C LEU A 333 -2.95 -13.81 -12.77
N GLY A 334 -3.01 -14.58 -11.69
CA GLY A 334 -1.86 -15.33 -11.18
C GLY A 334 -0.93 -14.55 -10.26
N ALA A 335 -1.39 -13.45 -9.65
CA ALA A 335 -0.54 -12.66 -8.75
C ALA A 335 -0.22 -13.33 -7.40
N LEU A 336 -1.07 -14.26 -6.93
CA LEU A 336 -0.95 -14.85 -5.59
C LEU A 336 0.38 -15.60 -5.36
N PRO A 337 0.82 -16.55 -6.21
CA PRO A 337 2.08 -17.27 -5.97
C PRO A 337 3.34 -16.38 -6.03
N PRO A 338 3.50 -15.47 -7.02
CA PRO A 338 4.61 -14.51 -7.05
C PRO A 338 4.67 -13.60 -5.82
N LEU A 339 3.52 -13.10 -5.34
CA LEU A 339 3.46 -12.30 -4.12
C LEU A 339 3.87 -13.11 -2.88
N MET A 340 3.42 -14.37 -2.78
CA MET A 340 3.86 -15.27 -1.71
C MET A 340 5.38 -15.51 -1.76
N HIS A 341 5.93 -15.73 -2.95
CA HIS A 341 7.37 -15.91 -3.13
C HIS A 341 8.16 -14.65 -2.75
N ALA A 342 7.70 -13.47 -3.19
CA ALA A 342 8.30 -12.19 -2.86
C ALA A 342 8.27 -11.89 -1.35
N LEU A 343 7.15 -12.19 -0.68
CA LEU A 343 7.02 -12.08 0.77
C LEU A 343 8.10 -12.88 1.53
N VAL A 344 8.44 -14.07 1.03
CA VAL A 344 9.41 -14.97 1.69
C VAL A 344 10.85 -14.66 1.32
N ARG A 345 11.12 -14.31 0.06
CA ARG A 345 12.48 -14.34 -0.51
C ARG A 345 13.01 -13.00 -0.97
N ALA A 346 12.21 -11.95 -1.07
CA ALA A 346 12.72 -10.65 -1.50
C ALA A 346 13.79 -10.15 -0.54
N GLU A 347 14.84 -9.52 -1.05
CA GLU A 347 15.89 -8.91 -0.22
C GLU A 347 15.41 -7.60 0.41
N SER A 348 14.58 -6.87 -0.32
CA SER A 348 13.99 -5.60 0.13
C SER A 348 12.83 -5.84 1.09
N GLU A 349 12.94 -5.28 2.30
CA GLU A 349 11.85 -5.23 3.28
C GLU A 349 10.59 -4.55 2.72
N ARG A 350 10.75 -3.56 1.82
CA ARG A 350 9.63 -2.89 1.16
C ARG A 350 8.87 -3.84 0.26
N THR A 351 9.58 -4.64 -0.54
CA THR A 351 8.95 -5.67 -1.38
C THR A 351 8.19 -6.69 -0.53
N ARG A 352 8.77 -7.13 0.60
CA ARG A 352 8.08 -8.03 1.54
C ARG A 352 6.83 -7.39 2.12
N HIS A 353 6.92 -6.13 2.52
CA HIS A 353 5.82 -5.36 3.09
C HIS A 353 4.66 -5.20 2.11
N ASP A 354 4.92 -4.67 0.92
CA ASP A 354 3.92 -4.47 -0.13
C ASP A 354 3.31 -5.79 -0.58
N SER A 355 4.11 -6.86 -0.67
CA SER A 355 3.60 -8.20 -0.98
C SER A 355 2.64 -8.72 0.08
N ALA A 356 2.94 -8.51 1.37
CA ALA A 356 2.05 -8.90 2.46
C ALA A 356 0.73 -8.12 2.42
N LEU A 357 0.78 -6.80 2.17
CA LEU A 357 -0.42 -5.98 2.07
C LEU A 357 -1.25 -6.35 0.83
N ALA A 358 -0.62 -6.54 -0.33
CA ALA A 358 -1.31 -7.04 -1.51
C ALA A 358 -2.02 -8.37 -1.24
N LEU A 359 -1.35 -9.35 -0.61
CA LEU A 359 -1.96 -10.62 -0.23
C LEU A 359 -3.13 -10.45 0.75
N TYR A 360 -2.98 -9.59 1.75
CA TYR A 360 -4.07 -9.27 2.68
C TYR A 360 -5.31 -8.76 1.93
N HIS A 361 -5.13 -7.77 1.05
CA HIS A 361 -6.23 -7.21 0.27
C HIS A 361 -6.86 -8.21 -0.70
N LEU A 362 -6.04 -8.98 -1.41
CA LEU A 362 -6.53 -9.99 -2.36
C LEU A 362 -7.29 -11.10 -1.66
N THR A 363 -6.90 -11.48 -0.44
CA THR A 363 -7.60 -12.48 0.37
C THR A 363 -8.87 -11.97 1.03
N LEU A 364 -9.25 -10.70 0.86
CA LEU A 364 -10.62 -10.27 1.22
C LEU A 364 -11.67 -10.94 0.32
N VAL A 365 -11.29 -11.35 -0.89
CA VAL A 365 -12.16 -12.09 -1.82
C VAL A 365 -12.07 -13.60 -1.58
N GLU A 366 -13.22 -14.24 -1.37
CA GLU A 366 -13.34 -15.67 -1.07
C GLU A 366 -12.63 -16.58 -2.10
N SER A 367 -12.83 -16.34 -3.41
CA SER A 367 -12.19 -17.12 -4.47
C SER A 367 -10.66 -17.09 -4.40
N ASN A 368 -10.08 -15.98 -3.94
CA ASN A 368 -8.64 -15.83 -3.79
C ASN A 368 -8.13 -16.52 -2.52
N ARG A 369 -8.92 -16.55 -1.44
CA ARG A 369 -8.59 -17.34 -0.24
C ARG A 369 -8.41 -18.81 -0.60
N VAL A 370 -9.40 -19.38 -1.29
CA VAL A 370 -9.37 -20.78 -1.74
C VAL A 370 -8.17 -21.05 -2.64
N LYS A 371 -7.88 -20.15 -3.60
CA LYS A 371 -6.70 -20.28 -4.47
C LYS A 371 -5.38 -20.22 -3.71
N LEU A 372 -5.26 -19.35 -2.72
CA LEU A 372 -4.06 -19.21 -1.90
C LEU A 372 -3.85 -20.44 -1.02
N VAL A 373 -4.90 -20.94 -0.37
CA VAL A 373 -4.87 -22.13 0.48
C VAL A 373 -4.45 -23.38 -0.30
N LYS A 374 -4.89 -23.49 -1.55
CA LYS A 374 -4.53 -24.60 -2.45
C LYS A 374 -3.08 -24.57 -2.94
N GLN A 375 -2.34 -23.47 -2.73
CA GLN A 375 -0.93 -23.43 -3.08
C GLN A 375 -0.10 -24.34 -2.15
N PRO A 376 0.86 -25.10 -2.68
CA PRO A 376 1.71 -25.96 -1.86
C PRO A 376 2.40 -25.19 -0.73
N ASN A 377 2.31 -25.71 0.50
CA ASN A 377 2.93 -25.15 1.70
C ASN A 377 2.54 -23.70 2.06
N ALA A 378 1.49 -23.12 1.46
CA ALA A 378 1.13 -21.73 1.74
C ALA A 378 0.83 -21.46 3.21
N ILE A 379 0.00 -22.28 3.86
CA ILE A 379 -0.33 -22.11 5.27
C ILE A 379 0.88 -22.34 6.19
N PRO A 380 1.64 -23.46 6.09
CA PRO A 380 2.88 -23.63 6.85
C PRO A 380 3.87 -22.47 6.71
N THR A 381 4.06 -21.96 5.49
CA THR A 381 4.94 -20.81 5.23
C THR A 381 4.44 -19.55 5.91
N LEU A 382 3.15 -19.22 5.81
CA LEU A 382 2.57 -18.06 6.51
C LEU A 382 2.68 -18.19 8.04
N LEU A 383 2.44 -19.38 8.59
CA LEU A 383 2.62 -19.62 10.03
C LEU A 383 4.08 -19.50 10.47
N ALA A 384 5.04 -19.95 9.65
CA ALA A 384 6.47 -19.77 9.92
C ALA A 384 6.86 -18.29 9.93
N LEU A 385 6.39 -17.51 8.94
CA LEU A 385 6.62 -16.06 8.88
C LEU A 385 5.94 -15.32 10.05
N ALA A 386 4.78 -15.80 10.52
CA ALA A 386 4.08 -15.20 11.65
C ALA A 386 4.87 -15.29 12.97
N LYS A 387 5.77 -16.28 13.12
CA LYS A 387 6.62 -16.43 14.31
C LYS A 387 7.73 -15.37 14.41
N SER A 388 8.06 -14.70 13.29
CA SER A 388 9.05 -13.63 13.27
C SER A 388 8.37 -12.28 13.59
N PRO A 389 8.81 -11.53 14.62
CA PRO A 389 8.19 -10.26 15.00
C PRO A 389 8.13 -9.23 13.85
N ALA A 390 9.12 -9.24 12.96
CA ALA A 390 9.21 -8.31 11.84
C ALA A 390 8.08 -8.48 10.80
N SER A 391 7.58 -9.71 10.62
CA SER A 391 6.54 -10.06 9.65
C SER A 391 5.20 -10.44 10.27
N ALA A 392 5.16 -10.68 11.58
CA ALA A 392 4.00 -11.20 12.31
C ALA A 392 2.73 -10.38 12.06
N SER A 393 2.80 -9.06 12.29
CA SER A 393 1.64 -8.18 12.18
C SER A 393 0.98 -8.23 10.80
N ARG A 394 1.79 -8.29 9.74
CA ARG A 394 1.34 -8.27 8.33
C ARG A 394 0.75 -9.61 7.90
N VAL A 395 1.42 -10.70 8.25
CA VAL A 395 1.05 -12.05 7.83
C VAL A 395 -0.18 -12.57 8.57
N LEU A 396 -0.34 -12.20 9.85
CA LEU A 396 -1.50 -12.59 10.65
C LEU A 396 -2.83 -12.08 10.05
N LEU A 397 -2.84 -10.90 9.43
CA LEU A 397 -4.05 -10.38 8.75
C LEU A 397 -4.50 -11.31 7.63
N THR A 398 -3.55 -11.78 6.83
CA THR A 398 -3.83 -12.76 5.78
C THR A 398 -4.35 -14.07 6.37
N LEU A 399 -3.72 -14.57 7.45
CA LEU A 399 -4.19 -15.78 8.15
C LEU A 399 -5.61 -15.62 8.73
N CYS A 400 -5.98 -14.45 9.26
CA CYS A 400 -7.34 -14.16 9.70
C CYS A 400 -8.36 -14.25 8.56
N ASN A 401 -8.03 -13.70 7.39
CA ASN A 401 -8.88 -13.82 6.19
C ASN A 401 -9.03 -15.28 5.76
N LEU A 402 -7.94 -16.06 5.75
CA LEU A 402 -7.99 -17.48 5.39
C LEU A 402 -8.81 -18.31 6.40
N ALA A 403 -8.74 -17.99 7.69
CA ALA A 403 -9.56 -18.63 8.71
C ALA A 403 -11.07 -18.31 8.61
N SER A 404 -11.46 -17.40 7.71
CA SER A 404 -12.88 -17.05 7.49
C SER A 404 -13.57 -17.97 6.47
N CYS A 405 -12.83 -18.81 5.74
CA CYS A 405 -13.38 -19.78 4.78
C CYS A 405 -13.23 -21.23 5.26
N ASN A 406 -14.07 -22.17 4.79
CA ASN A 406 -14.05 -23.57 5.24
C ASN A 406 -12.72 -24.25 4.92
N GLU A 407 -12.25 -24.09 3.69
CA GLU A 407 -11.01 -24.67 3.17
C GLU A 407 -9.80 -24.14 3.92
N GLY A 408 -9.76 -22.82 4.15
CA GLY A 408 -8.69 -22.18 4.92
C GLY A 408 -8.71 -22.59 6.38
N ARG A 409 -9.88 -22.71 7.01
CA ARG A 409 -9.99 -23.27 8.37
C ARG A 409 -9.46 -24.69 8.44
N SER A 410 -9.88 -25.58 7.55
CA SER A 410 -9.38 -26.96 7.55
C SER A 410 -7.86 -26.98 7.39
N ALA A 411 -7.33 -26.31 6.37
CA ALA A 411 -5.89 -26.28 6.09
C ALA A 411 -5.07 -25.67 7.24
N MET A 412 -5.59 -24.66 7.93
CA MET A 412 -4.96 -24.08 9.12
C MET A 412 -4.98 -25.03 10.31
N LEU A 413 -6.05 -25.78 10.53
CA LEU A 413 -6.09 -26.82 11.57
C LEU A 413 -5.15 -27.99 11.22
N ASP A 414 -5.04 -28.37 9.94
CA ASP A 414 -4.09 -29.37 9.45
C ASP A 414 -2.63 -28.94 9.65
N ALA A 415 -2.34 -27.66 9.45
CA ALA A 415 -1.01 -27.08 9.66
C ALA A 415 -0.72 -26.71 11.13
N ASN A 416 -1.55 -27.17 12.07
CA ASN A 416 -1.41 -26.93 13.51
C ASN A 416 -1.33 -25.43 13.89
N ALA A 417 -2.14 -24.60 13.22
CA ALA A 417 -2.19 -23.16 13.47
C ALA A 417 -2.58 -22.82 14.91
N VAL A 418 -3.39 -23.66 15.57
CA VAL A 418 -3.84 -23.43 16.94
C VAL A 418 -2.65 -23.41 17.91
N GLU A 419 -1.78 -24.43 17.87
CA GLU A 419 -0.59 -24.46 18.71
C GLU A 419 0.35 -23.30 18.39
N CYS A 420 0.52 -22.98 17.10
CA CYS A 420 1.35 -21.86 16.67
C CYS A 420 0.88 -20.52 17.27
N LEU A 421 -0.42 -20.19 17.11
CA LEU A 421 -1.01 -18.93 17.56
C LEU A 421 -1.06 -18.84 19.10
N VAL A 422 -1.41 -19.92 19.79
CA VAL A 422 -1.37 -19.98 21.26
C VAL A 422 0.06 -19.86 21.77
N GLY A 423 1.02 -20.49 21.09
CA GLY A 423 2.44 -20.38 21.41
C GLY A 423 2.97 -18.97 21.25
N MET A 424 2.51 -18.21 20.24
CA MET A 424 2.81 -16.78 20.11
C MET A 424 2.23 -16.00 21.29
N LEU A 425 0.96 -16.19 21.62
CA LEU A 425 0.31 -15.49 22.74
C LEU A 425 0.95 -15.77 24.12
N ARG A 426 1.58 -16.93 24.29
CA ARG A 426 2.31 -17.28 25.53
C ARG A 426 3.64 -16.55 25.67
N ARG A 427 4.29 -16.21 24.55
CA ARG A 427 5.56 -15.47 24.56
C ARG A 427 5.25 -13.99 24.81
N ARG A 428 5.15 -13.60 26.07
CA ARG A 428 4.99 -12.20 26.45
C ARG A 428 6.32 -11.47 26.27
N SER A 429 6.67 -11.13 25.04
CA SER A 429 7.80 -10.25 24.75
C SER A 429 7.34 -8.79 24.84
N GLU A 430 8.11 -7.94 25.52
CA GLU A 430 7.90 -6.49 25.57
C GLU A 430 7.96 -5.85 24.16
N LEU A 431 8.52 -6.55 23.18
CA LEU A 431 8.65 -6.10 21.79
C LEU A 431 7.46 -6.47 20.90
N GLU A 432 6.51 -7.30 21.37
CA GLU A 432 5.34 -7.69 20.57
C GLU A 432 4.21 -6.64 20.67
N SER A 433 3.75 -6.15 19.51
CA SER A 433 2.65 -5.18 19.44
C SER A 433 1.33 -5.79 19.93
N GLU A 434 0.55 -5.04 20.72
CA GLU A 434 -0.82 -5.42 21.11
C GLU A 434 -1.69 -5.80 19.89
N SER A 435 -1.47 -5.15 18.74
CA SER A 435 -2.15 -5.50 17.48
C SER A 435 -1.86 -6.94 17.03
N THR A 436 -0.64 -7.43 17.23
CA THR A 436 -0.24 -8.80 16.87
C THR A 436 -0.94 -9.81 17.77
N ARG A 437 -1.07 -9.50 19.06
CA ARG A 437 -1.83 -10.32 20.02
C ARG A 437 -3.31 -10.35 19.68
N GLU A 438 -3.91 -9.19 19.37
CA GLU A 438 -5.28 -9.09 18.88
C GLU A 438 -5.52 -9.96 17.64
N ASN A 439 -4.61 -9.89 16.67
CA ASN A 439 -4.71 -10.66 15.44
C ASN A 439 -4.61 -12.17 15.69
N CYS A 440 -3.73 -12.61 16.60
CA CYS A 440 -3.66 -14.02 17.01
C CYS A 440 -4.98 -14.50 17.62
N VAL A 441 -5.57 -13.72 18.52
CA VAL A 441 -6.87 -14.06 19.14
C VAL A 441 -7.99 -14.05 18.11
N ALA A 442 -7.98 -13.11 17.15
CA ALA A 442 -8.93 -13.06 16.07
C ALA A 442 -8.85 -14.28 15.15
N ALA A 443 -7.65 -14.72 14.78
CA ALA A 443 -7.45 -15.94 14.00
C ALA A 443 -7.93 -17.18 14.77
N LEU A 444 -7.63 -17.30 16.07
CA LEU A 444 -8.15 -18.39 16.92
C LEU A 444 -9.68 -18.38 16.98
N TYR A 445 -10.28 -17.20 17.12
CA TYR A 445 -11.73 -17.03 17.13
C TYR A 445 -12.35 -17.49 15.80
N ALA A 446 -11.79 -17.07 14.67
CA ALA A 446 -12.23 -17.50 13.34
C ALA A 446 -12.16 -19.03 13.18
N LEU A 447 -11.05 -19.67 13.59
CA LEU A 447 -10.89 -21.12 13.56
C LEU A 447 -11.89 -21.89 14.44
N SER A 448 -12.40 -21.25 15.50
CA SER A 448 -13.30 -21.90 16.47
C SER A 448 -14.71 -22.15 15.97
N HIS A 449 -15.16 -21.42 14.95
CA HIS A 449 -16.54 -21.46 14.46
C HIS A 449 -16.94 -22.89 14.05
N GLY A 450 -17.94 -23.47 14.73
CA GLY A 450 -18.48 -24.80 14.39
C GLY A 450 -17.46 -25.95 14.36
N SER A 451 -16.28 -25.79 14.97
CA SER A 451 -15.17 -26.76 14.83
C SER A 451 -14.91 -27.51 16.14
N MET A 452 -15.37 -28.76 16.21
CA MET A 452 -15.01 -29.67 17.31
C MET A 452 -13.52 -29.99 17.31
N ARG A 453 -12.90 -30.07 16.13
CA ARG A 453 -11.46 -30.29 15.97
C ARG A 453 -10.65 -29.16 16.61
N PHE A 454 -11.08 -27.91 16.42
CA PHE A 454 -10.44 -26.76 17.09
C PHE A 454 -10.45 -26.93 18.62
N ARG A 455 -11.57 -27.38 19.22
CA ARG A 455 -11.67 -27.56 20.68
C ARG A 455 -10.62 -28.56 21.19
N GLY A 456 -10.41 -29.67 20.48
CA GLY A 456 -9.39 -30.67 20.83
C GLY A 456 -7.98 -30.08 20.79
N LEU A 457 -7.61 -29.48 19.66
CA LEU A 457 -6.29 -28.85 19.47
C LEU A 457 -6.04 -27.71 20.46
N ALA A 458 -7.06 -26.90 20.78
CA ALA A 458 -6.95 -25.81 21.73
C ALA A 458 -6.72 -26.31 23.17
N ARG A 459 -7.29 -27.47 23.54
CA ARG A 459 -7.02 -28.10 24.85
C ARG A 459 -5.59 -28.64 24.92
N GLU A 460 -5.14 -29.31 23.86
CA GLU A 460 -3.77 -29.80 23.74
C GLU A 460 -2.73 -28.67 23.81
N ALA A 461 -3.02 -27.54 23.15
CA ALA A 461 -2.17 -26.35 23.19
C ALA A 461 -2.23 -25.57 24.53
N LYS A 462 -3.02 -26.03 25.52
CA LYS A 462 -3.30 -25.33 26.78
C LYS A 462 -3.83 -23.89 26.58
N ALA A 463 -4.71 -23.71 25.60
CA ALA A 463 -5.22 -22.38 25.23
C ALA A 463 -6.06 -21.73 26.33
N VAL A 464 -6.70 -22.51 27.22
CA VAL A 464 -7.58 -21.99 28.28
C VAL A 464 -6.84 -21.04 29.22
N GLU A 465 -5.63 -21.39 29.65
CA GLU A 465 -4.81 -20.57 30.55
C GLU A 465 -4.42 -19.25 29.87
N VAL A 466 -3.90 -19.34 28.64
CA VAL A 466 -3.45 -18.19 27.84
C VAL A 466 -4.60 -17.24 27.52
N LEU A 467 -5.76 -17.77 27.10
CA LEU A 467 -6.95 -16.96 26.83
C LEU A 467 -7.53 -16.35 28.10
N GLY A 468 -7.44 -17.03 29.25
CA GLY A 468 -7.87 -16.49 30.54
C GLY A 468 -7.01 -15.31 31.02
N GLU A 469 -5.72 -15.30 30.71
CA GLU A 469 -4.85 -14.14 30.94
C GLU A 469 -5.23 -12.97 30.02
N ILE A 470 -5.51 -13.25 28.75
CA ILE A 470 -5.93 -12.24 27.77
C ILE A 470 -7.29 -11.63 28.14
N GLU A 471 -8.25 -12.43 28.62
CA GLU A 471 -9.55 -11.95 29.10
C GLU A 471 -9.41 -10.92 30.24
N LYS A 472 -8.39 -11.06 31.09
CA LYS A 472 -8.14 -10.14 32.22
C LYS A 472 -7.35 -8.90 31.79
N ASN A 473 -6.28 -9.09 31.02
CA ASN A 473 -5.22 -8.10 30.83
C ASN A 473 -5.07 -7.60 29.38
N GLY A 474 -5.82 -8.15 28.43
CA GLY A 474 -5.73 -7.78 27.02
C GLY A 474 -6.50 -6.51 26.68
N SER A 475 -6.36 -6.06 25.42
CA SER A 475 -7.20 -4.99 24.87
C SER A 475 -8.69 -5.37 24.90
N GLU A 476 -9.58 -4.38 24.80
CA GLU A 476 -11.03 -4.60 24.80
C GLU A 476 -11.47 -5.63 23.75
N ARG A 477 -10.95 -5.53 22.53
CA ARG A 477 -11.26 -6.46 21.43
C ARG A 477 -10.72 -7.86 21.67
N ALA A 478 -9.50 -7.97 22.21
CA ALA A 478 -8.90 -9.26 22.53
C ALA A 478 -9.67 -9.94 23.67
N ARG A 479 -10.07 -9.17 24.70
CA ARG A 479 -10.85 -9.66 25.84
C ARG A 479 -12.19 -10.23 25.42
N GLU A 480 -12.94 -9.51 24.59
CA GLU A 480 -14.25 -9.96 24.12
C GLU A 480 -14.14 -11.28 23.33
N LYS A 481 -13.20 -11.36 22.38
CA LYS A 481 -12.99 -12.58 21.60
C LYS A 481 -12.46 -13.74 22.46
N ALA A 482 -11.57 -13.47 23.42
CA ALA A 482 -11.07 -14.48 24.35
C ALA A 482 -12.19 -15.04 25.24
N LYS A 483 -13.09 -14.18 25.75
CA LYS A 483 -14.26 -14.60 26.51
C LYS A 483 -15.16 -15.53 25.70
N ARG A 484 -15.45 -15.19 24.44
CA ARG A 484 -16.24 -16.04 23.53
C ARG A 484 -15.52 -17.36 23.20
N LEU A 485 -14.20 -17.34 23.00
CA LEU A 485 -13.42 -18.58 22.82
C LEU A 485 -13.52 -19.50 24.04
N LEU A 486 -13.44 -18.94 25.25
CA LEU A 486 -13.57 -19.71 26.49
C LEU A 486 -14.97 -20.32 26.66
N THR A 487 -16.05 -19.67 26.19
CA THR A 487 -17.38 -20.28 26.19
C THR A 487 -17.48 -21.42 25.18
N VAL A 488 -16.97 -21.22 23.96
CA VAL A 488 -16.90 -22.26 22.91
C VAL A 488 -16.14 -23.49 23.40
N MET A 489 -15.05 -23.31 24.14
CA MET A 489 -14.25 -24.42 24.67
C MET A 489 -14.93 -25.20 25.81
N ARG A 490 -15.87 -24.57 26.54
CA ARG A 490 -16.64 -25.20 27.64
C ARG A 490 -17.85 -26.02 27.15
N GLY A 491 -18.18 -25.96 25.86
CA GLY A 491 -19.28 -26.74 25.27
C GLY A 491 -20.68 -26.29 25.68
N ARG A 492 -20.84 -25.05 26.16
CA ARG A 492 -22.15 -24.46 26.39
C ARG A 492 -22.62 -23.85 25.07
N GLU A 493 -23.43 -24.59 24.34
CA GLU A 493 -24.17 -24.07 23.18
C GLU A 493 -25.28 -23.15 23.69
N ASP A 494 -24.91 -21.92 24.03
CA ASP A 494 -25.81 -20.82 23.72
C ASP A 494 -25.42 -20.43 22.30
N GLU A 495 -26.17 -20.88 21.29
CA GLU A 495 -26.11 -20.20 19.99
C GLU A 495 -26.28 -18.72 20.29
N PRO A 496 -25.27 -17.87 20.02
CA PRO A 496 -25.44 -16.45 20.22
C PRO A 496 -26.64 -16.06 19.37
N ASN A 497 -27.68 -15.47 19.97
CA ASN A 497 -28.73 -14.86 19.17
C ASN A 497 -28.08 -13.69 18.42
N TRP A 498 -27.72 -13.96 17.17
CA TRP A 498 -26.87 -13.09 16.37
C TRP A 498 -27.56 -11.79 15.95
N ASP A 499 -28.88 -11.68 16.15
CA ASP A 499 -29.67 -10.48 15.84
C ASP A 499 -29.42 -9.34 16.86
N SER A 500 -29.31 -9.63 18.17
CA SER A 500 -29.29 -8.58 19.19
C SER A 500 -27.92 -7.91 19.40
N VAL A 501 -26.84 -8.60 19.03
CA VAL A 501 -25.46 -8.07 19.20
C VAL A 501 -25.07 -7.17 18.03
N LEU A 502 -25.73 -7.31 16.87
CA LEU A 502 -25.53 -6.46 15.69
C LEU A 502 -26.36 -5.16 15.75
N GLU A 503 -27.53 -5.16 16.41
CA GLU A 503 -28.41 -3.99 16.48
C GLU A 503 -28.01 -2.93 17.53
N SER A 504 -27.22 -3.30 18.55
CA SER A 504 -26.87 -2.38 19.65
C SER A 504 -25.89 -1.25 19.26
N GLY A 505 -25.47 -1.18 17.98
CA GLY A 505 -24.70 -0.07 17.41
C GLY A 505 -25.53 1.02 16.72
N ALA A 506 -26.86 0.86 16.61
CA ALA A 506 -27.75 1.81 15.94
C ALA A 506 -28.72 2.48 16.93
N GLY A 507 -28.26 3.49 17.66
CA GLY A 507 -29.14 4.34 18.44
C GLY A 507 -29.62 5.53 17.63
N VAL A 508 -30.80 5.45 16.99
CA VAL A 508 -31.87 6.47 17.01
C VAL A 508 -33.20 5.84 16.56
N GLY A 509 -34.13 5.72 17.51
CA GLY A 509 -35.57 5.93 17.35
C GLY A 509 -36.37 5.05 16.38
N LEU A 510 -37.18 4.14 16.93
CA LEU A 510 -38.64 4.10 16.76
C LEU A 510 -39.20 2.98 17.68
N GLY A 511 -40.20 3.33 18.49
CA GLY A 511 -40.73 2.46 19.56
C GLY A 511 -41.47 1.21 19.04
N PRO A 512 -41.65 0.18 19.88
CA PRO A 512 -42.25 -1.07 19.45
C PRO A 512 -43.78 -0.98 19.47
N THR A 513 -44.40 -0.94 18.29
CA THR A 513 -45.81 -1.29 18.11
C THR A 513 -45.98 -2.80 18.23
N ARG A 514 -46.62 -3.22 19.34
CA ARG A 514 -47.11 -4.58 19.56
C ARG A 514 -48.07 -4.98 18.43
N TYR A 515 -47.75 -6.07 17.71
CA TYR A 515 -48.77 -6.91 17.10
C TYR A 515 -48.78 -8.28 17.75
N ARG A 516 -49.91 -8.51 18.43
CA ARG A 516 -50.34 -9.73 19.08
C ARG A 516 -51.05 -10.55 18.01
N VAL A 517 -50.51 -11.69 17.59
CA VAL A 517 -51.29 -12.67 16.80
C VAL A 517 -51.61 -13.85 17.70
N GLY A 518 -52.91 -14.04 17.87
CA GLY A 518 -53.52 -14.89 18.87
C GLY A 518 -53.49 -16.38 18.53
N VAL A 519 -53.53 -17.13 19.62
CA VAL A 519 -53.90 -18.53 19.75
C VAL A 519 -55.21 -18.82 19.00
N GLY A 520 -55.18 -19.82 18.12
CA GLY A 520 -56.35 -20.52 17.61
C GLY A 520 -56.19 -22.03 17.85
N ARG A 521 -56.81 -22.53 18.92
CA ARG A 521 -57.03 -23.96 19.19
C ARG A 521 -58.15 -24.50 18.28
N ASN A 522 -57.99 -25.73 17.78
CA ASN A 522 -58.95 -26.86 17.89
C ASN A 522 -58.52 -27.98 16.93
N LEU A 523 -58.07 -29.14 17.44
CA LEU A 523 -58.84 -30.37 17.73
C LEU A 523 -59.01 -31.29 16.50
N HIS A 524 -58.19 -32.35 16.39
CA HIS A 524 -58.58 -33.78 16.47
C HIS A 524 -57.57 -34.74 15.80
N ALA A 525 -57.33 -35.85 16.50
CA ALA A 525 -57.05 -37.22 16.03
C ALA A 525 -55.66 -37.60 15.44
N ALA A 526 -54.85 -38.19 16.33
CA ALA A 526 -54.30 -39.56 16.32
C ALA A 526 -53.85 -40.27 15.01
N ASN A 527 -52.59 -40.70 15.07
CA ASN A 527 -52.02 -42.01 14.72
C ASN A 527 -52.15 -42.57 13.28
N SER A 528 -51.00 -42.77 12.62
CA SER A 528 -50.33 -44.09 12.48
C SER A 528 -49.64 -44.26 11.11
N THR A 529 -48.32 -44.52 11.17
CA THR A 529 -47.51 -45.50 10.41
C THR A 529 -47.65 -45.72 8.89
N THR A 530 -46.47 -45.93 8.27
CA THR A 530 -46.16 -46.48 6.92
C THR A 530 -46.45 -45.52 5.75
N PHE A 531 -45.54 -45.15 4.86
CA PHE A 531 -44.30 -45.75 4.34
C PHE A 531 -43.12 -44.76 4.36
#